data_AF-A0A2V1CH58-F1
#
_entry.id   AF-A0A2V1CH58-F1
#
_cell.length_a   1.000
_cell.length_b   1.000
_cell.length_c   1.000
_cell.angle_alpha   90.00
_cell.angle_beta   90.00
_cell.angle_gamma   90.00
#
_symmetry.space_group_name_H-M   'P 1'
#
loop_
_entity.id
_entity.type
_entity.pdbx_description
1 polymer ?
#
loop_
_entity_poly.entity_id
_entity_poly.type
_entity_poly.pdbx_seq_one_letter_code
_entity_poly.pdbx_strand_id
1 'polypeptide(L)' 'LAELPKTFRDTVVVTRRLGIRYLWIDSLCIIQDSSMDWARESSKMQGVYAGAILNISADASTNSDVGLSLEERVGS' A
#
# COMPACT_ATOMS: atom_id res chain seq x y z
N LEU A 1 14.05 0.00 -4.09
CA LEU A 1 13.30 -0.27 -2.84
C LEU A 1 13.76 0.61 -1.70
N ALA A 2 15.07 0.82 -1.47
CA ALA A 2 15.55 1.63 -0.34
C ALA A 2 15.07 3.09 -0.34
N GLU A 3 14.74 3.64 -1.52
CA GLU A 3 14.20 4.99 -1.69
C GLU A 3 12.67 5.09 -1.50
N LEU A 4 11.97 3.96 -1.34
CA LEU A 4 10.53 3.99 -1.06
C LEU A 4 10.29 4.14 0.45
N PRO A 5 9.21 4.85 0.84
CA PRO A 5 8.79 4.94 2.23
C PRO A 5 8.73 3.56 2.89
N LYS A 6 9.04 3.52 4.20
CA LYS A 6 9.10 2.25 4.95
C LYS A 6 7.80 1.47 4.87
N THR A 7 6.65 2.13 4.93
CA THR A 7 5.34 1.51 4.79
C THR A 7 5.21 0.74 3.48
N PHE A 8 5.71 1.28 2.37
CA PHE A 8 5.60 0.60 1.08
C PHE A 8 6.50 -0.64 1.02
N ARG A 9 7.71 -0.53 1.58
CA ARG A 9 8.63 -1.67 1.68
C ARG A 9 8.02 -2.79 2.53
N ASP A 10 7.45 -2.45 3.68
CA ASP A 10 6.82 -3.41 4.59
C ASP A 10 5.60 -4.05 3.90
N THR A 11 4.76 -3.27 3.19
CA THR A 11 3.63 -3.81 2.41
C THR A 11 4.09 -4.77 1.31
N VAL A 12 5.20 -4.48 0.62
CA VAL A 12 5.79 -5.41 -0.37
C VAL A 12 6.25 -6.71 0.29
N VAL A 13 6.84 -6.65 1.48
CA VAL A 13 7.25 -7.85 2.22
C VAL A 13 6.02 -8.67 2.64
N VAL A 14 4.99 -8.03 3.18
CA VAL A 14 3.73 -8.69 3.60
C VAL A 14 3.06 -9.37 2.41
N THR A 15 2.85 -8.66 1.30
CA THR A 15 2.19 -9.23 0.10
C THR A 15 2.96 -10.42 -0.48
N ARG A 16 4.30 -10.34 -0.53
CA ARG A 16 5.13 -11.46 -0.97
C ARG A 16 5.06 -12.68 -0.04
N ARG A 17 5.04 -12.46 1.29
CA ARG A 17 4.87 -13.54 2.27
C ARG A 17 3.51 -14.22 2.14
N LEU A 18 2.48 -13.48 1.72
CA LEU A 18 1.13 -14.00 1.44
C LEU A 18 0.99 -14.62 0.04
N GLY A 19 2.05 -14.63 -0.78
CA GLY A 19 2.00 -15.15 -2.15
C GLY A 19 1.26 -14.25 -3.14
N ILE A 20 0.94 -13.01 -2.77
CA ILE A 20 0.27 -12.04 -3.62
C ILE A 20 1.31 -11.30 -4.46
N ARG A 21 1.22 -11.44 -5.78
CA ARG A 21 2.19 -10.85 -6.72
C ARG A 21 1.95 -9.37 -6.99
N TYR A 22 0.70 -8.95 -7.02
CA TYR A 22 0.31 -7.62 -7.44
C TYR A 22 -0.08 -6.77 -6.24
N LEU A 23 0.47 -5.57 -6.19
CA LEU A 23 0.23 -4.58 -5.16
C LEU A 23 -0.11 -3.26 -5.85
N TRP A 24 -1.18 -2.62 -5.39
CA TRP A 24 -1.59 -1.30 -5.82
C TRP A 24 -1.41 -0.31 -4.67
N ILE A 25 -0.69 0.77 -4.94
CA ILE A 25 -0.50 1.90 -4.01
C ILE A 25 -0.79 3.15 -4.84
N ASP A 26 -1.80 3.93 -4.46
CA ASP A 26 -2.27 5.10 -5.20
C ASP A 26 -1.14 6.07 -5.57
N SER A 27 -0.25 6.37 -4.63
CA SER A 27 0.90 7.27 -4.84
C SER A 27 1.93 6.74 -5.83
N LEU A 28 1.90 5.44 -6.15
CA LEU A 28 2.79 4.81 -7.15
C LEU A 28 2.07 4.52 -8.47
N CYS A 29 0.75 4.32 -8.43
CA CYS A 29 -0.04 3.89 -9.58
C CYS A 29 -0.78 5.04 -10.28
N ILE A 30 -0.83 6.23 -9.67
CA ILE A 30 -1.46 7.43 -10.22
C ILE A 30 -0.40 8.50 -10.43
N ILE A 31 -0.44 9.21 -11.56
CA ILE A 31 0.45 10.34 -11.83
C ILE A 31 0.01 11.53 -10.97
N GLN A 32 0.76 11.85 -9.92
CA GLN A 32 0.38 12.86 -8.94
C GLN A 32 0.35 14.29 -9.51
N ASP A 33 1.18 14.58 -10.52
CA ASP A 33 1.28 15.92 -11.14
C ASP A 33 0.20 16.19 -12.21
N SER A 34 -0.70 15.24 -12.44
CA SER A 34 -1.75 15.35 -13.45
C SER A 34 -3.13 15.23 -12.81
N SER A 35 -3.83 16.36 -12.69
CA SER A 35 -5.21 16.39 -12.19
C SER A 35 -6.17 15.57 -13.05
N MET A 36 -5.91 15.48 -14.36
CA MET A 36 -6.69 14.67 -15.28
C MET A 36 -6.47 13.17 -15.06
N ASP A 37 -5.22 12.75 -14.84
CA ASP A 37 -4.90 11.35 -14.55
C ASP A 37 -5.43 10.95 -13.17
N TRP A 38 -5.27 11.84 -12.19
CA TRP A 38 -5.85 11.67 -10.86
C TRP A 38 -7.36 11.46 -10.90
N ALA A 39 -8.10 12.30 -11.63
CA ALA A 39 -9.56 12.17 -11.73
C ALA A 39 -9.97 10.85 -12.40
N ARG A 40 -9.21 10.42 -13.41
CA ARG A 40 -9.45 9.17 -14.13
C ARG A 40 -9.20 7.95 -13.24
N GLU A 41 -8.08 7.91 -12.53
CA GLU A 41 -7.71 6.74 -11.72
C GLU A 41 -8.41 6.72 -10.35
N SER A 42 -8.67 7.89 -9.74
CA SER A 42 -9.44 7.96 -8.49
C SER A 42 -10.88 7.49 -8.66
N SER A 43 -11.50 7.70 -9.84
CA SER A 43 -12.83 7.15 -10.14
C SER A 43 -12.88 5.62 -10.11
N LYS A 44 -11.75 4.95 -10.34
CA LYS A 44 -11.63 3.47 -10.32
C LYS A 44 -11.24 2.92 -8.97
N MET A 45 -10.78 3.77 -8.05
CA MET A 45 -10.26 3.40 -6.74
C MET A 45 -11.25 2.56 -5.94
N GLN A 46 -12.55 2.88 -6.00
CA GLN A 46 -13.59 2.07 -5.37
C GLN A 46 -13.60 0.62 -5.90
N GLY A 47 -13.46 0.45 -7.22
CA GLY A 47 -13.39 -0.87 -7.85
C GLY A 47 -12.12 -1.63 -7.52
N VAL A 48 -10.99 -0.92 -7.43
CA VAL A 48 -9.71 -1.52 -7.02
C VAL A 48 -9.78 -2.02 -5.57
N TYR A 49 -10.29 -1.20 -4.64
CA TYR A 49 -10.45 -1.62 -3.24
C TYR A 49 -11.46 -2.76 -3.09
N ALA A 50 -12.60 -2.70 -3.78
CA ALA A 50 -13.61 -3.75 -3.71
C ALA A 50 -13.16 -5.07 -4.36
N GLY A 51 -12.30 -5.00 -5.38
CA GLY A 51 -11.76 -6.17 -6.08
C GLY A 51 -10.44 -6.71 -5.52
N ALA A 52 -9.87 -6.07 -4.50
CA ALA A 52 -8.60 -6.50 -3.92
C ALA A 52 -8.77 -7.78 -3.10
N ILE A 53 -7.77 -8.67 -3.17
CA ILE A 53 -7.70 -9.89 -2.35
C ILE A 53 -7.57 -9.53 -0.85
N LEU A 54 -6.84 -8.46 -0.56
CA LEU A 54 -6.59 -7.93 0.77
C LEU A 54 -6.36 -6.44 0.67
N ASN A 55 -6.82 -5.69 1.67
CA ASN A 55 -6.49 -4.29 1.86
C ASN A 55 -5.62 -4.12 3.11
N ILE A 56 -4.49 -3.43 2.99
CA ILE A 56 -3.52 -3.24 4.08
C ILE A 56 -3.57 -1.78 4.52
N SER A 57 -4.02 -1.52 5.74
CA SER A 57 -4.02 -0.18 6.33
C SER A 57 -2.93 -0.03 7.38
N ALA A 58 -2.27 1.13 7.40
CA ALA A 58 -1.20 1.47 8.33
C ALA A 58 -1.71 2.41 9.44
N ASP A 59 -2.85 2.09 10.06
CA ASP A 59 -3.58 3.00 10.97
C ASP A 59 -2.75 3.49 12.17
N ALA A 60 -1.78 2.68 12.63
CA ALA A 60 -0.88 3.04 13.73
C ALA A 60 0.32 3.90 13.30
N SER A 61 0.44 4.22 12.01
CA SER A 61 1.57 4.98 11.44
C SER A 61 1.20 6.45 11.29
N THR A 62 2.06 7.36 11.75
CA THR A 62 1.84 8.81 11.59
C THR A 62 2.18 9.31 10.19
N ASN A 63 3.01 8.58 9.45
CA ASN A 63 3.33 8.84 8.05
C ASN A 63 3.84 7.55 7.36
N SER A 64 4.15 7.64 6.06
CA SER A 64 4.62 6.51 5.25
C SER A 64 6.05 6.05 5.56
N ASP A 65 6.80 6.77 6.40
CA ASP A 65 8.16 6.44 6.81
C ASP A 65 8.23 5.61 8.10
N VAL A 66 7.13 5.54 8.88
CA VAL A 66 7.07 4.75 10.12
C VAL A 66 7.05 3.24 9.84
N GLY A 67 6.35 2.81 8.80
CA GLY A 67 6.18 1.39 8.48
C GLY A 67 4.99 0.72 9.17
N LEU A 68 4.68 -0.53 8.79
CA LEU A 68 3.46 -1.23 9.21
C LEU A 68 3.45 -1.71 10.69
N SER A 69 4.41 -1.29 11.52
CA SER A 69 4.57 -1.71 12.92
C SER A 69 4.32 -3.22 13.10
N LEU A 70 5.05 -4.02 12.32
CA LEU A 70 4.98 -5.49 12.39
C LEU A 70 5.62 -5.95 13.71
N GLU A 71 4.92 -5.78 14.83
CA GLU A 71 5.24 -6.50 16.06
C GLU A 71 4.92 -7.98 15.81
N GLU A 72 5.95 -8.81 15.67
CA GLU A 72 5.78 -10.23 15.90
C GLU A 72 5.35 -10.39 17.36
N ARG A 73 4.05 -10.57 17.60
CA ARG A 73 3.60 -11.24 18.82
C ARG A 73 4.12 -12.67 18.72
N VAL A 74 5.38 -12.87 19.11
CA VAL A 74 5.90 -14.17 19.51
C VAL A 74 4.99 -14.57 20.68
N GLY A 75 4.02 -15.43 20.38
CA GLY A 75 3.16 -16.02 21.38
C GLY A 75 4.03 -16.70 22.43
N SER A 76 4.02 -16.13 23.63
CA SER A 76 4.39 -16.80 24.88
C SER A 76 3.33 -17.80 25.27
#